data_AF-A0A6C0C6N9-F1
#
_entry.id   AF-A0A6C0C6N9-F1
#
_cell.length_a   1.000
_cell.length_b   1.000
_cell.length_c   1.000
_cell.angle_alpha   90.00
_cell.angle_beta   90.00
_cell.angle_gamma   90.00
#
_symmetry.space_group_name_H-M   'P 1'
#
loop_
_entity.id
_entity.type
_entity.pdbx_description
1 polymer ?
#
loop_
_entity_poly.entity_id
_entity_poly.type
_entity_poly.pdbx_seq_one_letter_code
_entity_poly.pdbx_strand_id
1 'polypeptide(L)'
;MKNILDKQNISVIKIIGDGNCLFGCIVQQLHLIKNTKYIFDNNYSFKMSRSKLYDEESDKLRQLSIDWLENNLDFILPTGLTIQQDIEDIITDYGDINSVEDYLIEMRGCRYAGQIELYALSNILKKNISVFTEHEDKYYTIGMGNIYNKSKKDNIYLYHNLMENDDEDEYHYDLLYPKSRCEVISKKKFSELLSRNKPCTRQSS
;
A
#
# COMPACT_ATOMS: atom_id res chain seq x y z
N MET A 1 12.06 4.46 -11.73
CA MET A 1 11.84 3.36 -10.75
C MET A 1 12.22 2.04 -11.41
N LYS A 2 11.96 0.86 -10.83
CA LYS A 2 12.00 -0.38 -11.64
C LYS A 2 10.66 -0.46 -12.36
N ASN A 3 10.68 -0.61 -13.68
CA ASN A 3 9.45 -0.63 -14.47
C ASN A 3 8.86 -2.04 -14.57
N ILE A 4 9.65 -3.05 -14.17
CA ILE A 4 9.31 -4.46 -14.24
C ILE A 4 9.79 -5.13 -12.95
N LEU A 5 8.96 -6.00 -12.37
CA LEU A 5 9.31 -6.89 -11.26
C LEU A 5 9.06 -8.35 -11.65
N ASP A 6 10.01 -9.24 -11.36
CA ASP A 6 9.83 -10.68 -11.59
C ASP A 6 9.05 -11.31 -10.43
N LYS A 7 7.99 -12.06 -10.74
CA LYS A 7 7.14 -12.72 -9.73
C LYS A 7 7.92 -13.58 -8.74
N GLN A 8 8.95 -14.29 -9.21
CA GLN A 8 9.80 -15.14 -8.37
C GLN A 8 10.48 -14.38 -7.22
N ASN A 9 10.75 -13.08 -7.40
CA ASN A 9 11.46 -12.22 -6.44
C ASN A 9 10.51 -11.45 -5.52
N ILE A 10 9.20 -11.64 -5.67
CA ILE A 10 8.15 -10.92 -4.96
C ILE A 10 7.32 -11.88 -4.12
N SER A 11 6.96 -11.45 -2.92
CA SER A 11 5.91 -12.07 -2.12
C SER A 11 4.65 -11.22 -2.27
N VAL A 12 3.58 -11.83 -2.81
CA VAL A 12 2.27 -11.17 -2.90
C VAL A 12 1.57 -11.33 -1.56
N ILE A 13 1.22 -10.22 -0.92
CA ILE A 13 0.50 -10.21 0.34
C ILE A 13 -0.95 -9.82 0.04
N LYS A 14 -1.82 -10.83 -0.03
CA LYS A 14 -3.23 -10.66 -0.35
C LYS A 14 -3.96 -9.79 0.67
N ILE A 15 -4.67 -8.75 0.22
CA ILE A 15 -5.53 -7.92 1.07
C ILE A 15 -7.00 -8.33 0.87
N ILE A 16 -7.91 -7.89 1.73
CA ILE A 16 -9.34 -8.19 1.61
C ILE A 16 -9.99 -7.05 0.84
N GLY A 17 -10.90 -7.37 -0.09
CA GLY A 17 -11.72 -6.39 -0.79
C GLY A 17 -12.87 -5.91 0.09
N ASP A 18 -12.70 -4.78 0.76
CA ASP A 18 -13.71 -4.13 1.59
C ASP A 18 -13.75 -2.61 1.41
N GLY A 19 -13.40 -2.13 0.21
CA GLY A 19 -13.24 -0.70 -0.09
C GLY A 19 -11.95 -0.08 0.46
N ASN A 20 -11.30 -0.70 1.45
CA ASN A 20 -10.09 -0.19 2.12
C ASN A 20 -8.77 -0.83 1.64
N CYS A 21 -8.79 -1.63 0.56
CA CYS A 21 -7.65 -2.44 0.15
C CYS A 21 -6.35 -1.64 -0.08
N LEU A 22 -6.44 -0.42 -0.63
CA LEU A 22 -5.29 0.48 -0.77
C LEU A 22 -4.64 0.79 0.59
N PHE A 23 -5.43 1.30 1.54
CA PHE A 23 -4.95 1.64 2.89
C PHE A 23 -4.47 0.39 3.63
N GLY A 24 -5.16 -0.73 3.45
CA GLY A 24 -4.79 -2.03 3.97
C GLY A 24 -3.42 -2.51 3.48
N CYS A 25 -3.06 -2.25 2.22
CA CYS A 25 -1.72 -2.50 1.69
C CYS A 25 -0.66 -1.68 2.43
N ILE A 26 -0.94 -0.40 2.70
CA ILE A 26 -0.01 0.49 3.41
C ILE A 26 0.17 0.06 4.87
N VAL A 27 -0.92 -0.26 5.59
CA VAL A 27 -0.83 -0.83 6.95
C VAL A 27 0.04 -2.08 6.95
N GLN A 28 -0.18 -2.97 5.98
CA GLN A 28 0.59 -4.20 5.87
C GLN A 28 2.07 -3.96 5.56
N GLN A 29 2.40 -2.98 4.72
CA GLN A 29 3.77 -2.55 4.42
C GLN A 29 4.47 -2.02 5.67
N LEU A 30 3.82 -1.11 6.42
CA LEU A 30 4.35 -0.54 7.65
C LEU A 30 4.55 -1.62 8.72
N HIS A 31 3.60 -2.55 8.84
CA HIS A 31 3.70 -3.69 9.74
C HIS A 31 4.92 -4.57 9.42
N LEU A 32 5.13 -4.91 8.14
CA LEU A 32 6.25 -5.77 7.73
C LEU A 32 7.60 -5.13 8.06
N ILE A 33 7.75 -3.82 7.79
CA ILE A 33 8.97 -3.07 8.14
C ILE A 33 9.19 -3.10 9.65
N LYS A 34 8.18 -2.71 10.44
CA LYS A 34 8.28 -2.62 11.90
C LYS A 34 8.65 -3.94 12.57
N ASN A 35 8.18 -5.06 12.01
CA ASN A 35 8.37 -6.39 12.57
C ASN A 35 9.52 -7.18 11.91
N THR A 36 10.25 -6.59 10.97
CA THR A 36 11.40 -7.26 10.37
C THR A 36 12.51 -7.47 11.41
N LYS A 37 13.05 -8.69 11.48
CA LYS A 37 14.17 -9.06 12.34
C LYS A 37 15.21 -9.86 11.57
N TYR A 38 16.48 -9.56 11.82
CA TYR A 38 17.60 -10.33 11.31
C TYR A 38 17.82 -11.56 12.22
N ILE A 39 17.71 -12.76 11.66
CA ILE A 39 17.81 -14.04 12.36
C ILE A 39 18.52 -15.02 11.42
N PHE A 40 19.52 -15.79 11.88
CA PHE A 40 20.21 -16.81 11.06
C PHE A 40 20.56 -16.32 9.64
N ASP A 41 21.23 -15.17 9.57
CA ASP A 41 21.70 -14.54 8.34
C ASP A 41 20.67 -14.12 7.30
N ASN A 42 19.41 -13.95 7.72
CA ASN A 42 18.36 -13.43 6.86
C ASN A 42 17.40 -12.51 7.62
N ASN A 43 16.70 -11.66 6.89
CA ASN A 43 15.62 -10.83 7.41
C ASN A 43 14.30 -11.58 7.28
N TYR A 44 13.56 -11.71 8.40
CA TYR A 44 12.23 -12.32 8.42
C TYR A 44 11.20 -11.34 8.93
N SER A 45 9.96 -11.47 8.46
CA SER A 45 8.78 -10.77 8.99
C SER A 45 7.54 -11.67 8.85
N PHE A 46 6.37 -11.17 9.24
CA PHE A 46 5.11 -11.89 9.14
C PHE A 46 3.95 -10.97 8.76
N LYS A 47 2.93 -11.52 8.10
CA LYS A 47 1.72 -10.78 7.72
C LYS A 47 0.91 -10.40 8.98
N MET A 48 0.28 -9.22 8.95
CA MET A 48 -0.69 -8.85 9.96
C MET A 48 -2.00 -9.59 9.68
N SER A 49 -2.53 -10.29 10.67
CA SER A 49 -3.85 -10.91 10.55
C SER A 49 -4.94 -9.83 10.62
N ARG A 50 -6.06 -10.05 9.93
CA ARG A 50 -7.24 -9.21 10.09
C ARG A 50 -7.64 -9.18 11.56
N SER A 51 -7.85 -7.99 12.08
CA SER A 51 -8.23 -7.72 13.46
C SER A 51 -8.80 -6.32 13.53
N LYS A 52 -9.51 -6.01 14.62
CA LYS A 52 -10.01 -4.66 14.85
C LYS A 52 -8.93 -3.58 14.71
N LEU A 53 -7.71 -3.87 15.18
CA LEU A 53 -6.57 -2.96 15.04
C LEU A 53 -6.16 -2.75 13.57
N TYR A 54 -6.20 -3.80 12.74
CA TYR A 54 -5.89 -3.65 11.31
C TYR A 54 -6.91 -2.74 10.61
N ASP A 55 -8.19 -2.94 10.92
CA ASP A 55 -9.29 -2.16 10.35
C ASP A 55 -9.20 -0.69 10.83
N GLU A 56 -8.97 -0.47 12.13
CA GLU A 56 -8.78 0.88 12.72
C GLU A 56 -7.57 1.61 12.14
N GLU A 57 -6.44 0.94 11.92
CA GLU A 57 -5.25 1.58 11.32
C GLU A 57 -5.44 1.88 9.83
N SER A 58 -6.22 1.05 9.12
CA SER A 58 -6.53 1.27 7.71
C SER A 58 -7.46 2.48 7.55
N ASP A 59 -8.50 2.57 8.38
CA ASP A 59 -9.40 3.73 8.39
C ASP A 59 -8.68 5.01 8.81
N LYS A 60 -7.81 4.97 9.83
CA LYS A 60 -6.99 6.15 10.19
C LYS A 60 -6.14 6.63 9.01
N LEU A 61 -5.53 5.73 8.24
CA LEU A 61 -4.77 6.12 7.06
C LEU A 61 -5.67 6.71 5.96
N ARG A 62 -6.90 6.21 5.81
CA ARG A 62 -7.91 6.83 4.93
C ARG A 62 -8.19 8.26 5.38
N GLN A 63 -8.58 8.46 6.64
CA GLN A 63 -8.91 9.79 7.14
C GLN A 63 -7.73 10.76 6.97
N LEU A 64 -6.51 10.33 7.33
CA LEU A 64 -5.30 11.13 7.13
C LEU A 64 -5.03 11.46 5.65
N SER A 65 -5.30 10.52 4.75
CA SER A 65 -5.19 10.75 3.31
C SER A 65 -6.16 11.83 2.84
N ILE A 66 -7.42 11.75 3.27
CA ILE A 66 -8.44 12.73 2.86
C ILE A 66 -8.20 14.09 3.51
N ASP A 67 -7.82 14.13 4.79
CA ASP A 67 -7.42 15.37 5.47
C ASP A 67 -6.27 16.05 4.72
N TRP A 68 -5.30 15.28 4.22
CA TRP A 68 -4.21 15.84 3.45
C TRP A 68 -4.70 16.42 2.12
N LEU A 69 -5.58 15.72 1.38
CA LEU A 69 -6.16 16.23 0.13
C LEU A 69 -6.92 17.54 0.36
N GLU A 70 -7.81 17.56 1.35
CA GLU A 70 -8.64 18.71 1.72
C GLU A 70 -7.79 19.95 2.04
N ASN A 71 -6.67 19.77 2.73
CA ASN A 71 -5.75 20.86 3.08
C ASN A 71 -4.77 21.27 1.96
N ASN A 72 -4.77 20.58 0.82
CA ASN A 72 -3.78 20.78 -0.25
C ASN A 72 -4.43 20.80 -1.65
N LEU A 73 -5.67 21.26 -1.77
CA LEU A 73 -6.41 21.27 -3.04
C LEU A 73 -5.71 22.06 -4.17
N ASP A 74 -4.85 23.03 -3.83
CA ASP A 74 -4.04 23.83 -4.76
C ASP A 74 -2.69 23.17 -5.14
N PHE A 75 -2.35 22.03 -4.56
CA PHE A 75 -1.11 21.31 -4.85
C PHE A 75 -1.12 20.79 -6.29
N ILE A 76 -0.05 21.10 -7.05
CA ILE A 76 0.10 20.68 -8.44
C ILE A 76 0.62 19.24 -8.51
N LEU A 77 -0.14 18.36 -9.14
CA LEU A 77 0.18 16.96 -9.37
C LEU A 77 1.06 16.77 -10.62
N PRO A 78 1.68 15.58 -10.81
CA PRO A 78 2.48 15.29 -12.01
C PRO A 78 1.72 15.40 -13.34
N THR A 79 0.39 15.36 -13.29
CA THR A 79 -0.53 15.64 -14.42
C THR A 79 -0.41 17.09 -14.92
N GLY A 80 0.09 18.00 -14.07
CA GLY A 80 0.13 19.44 -14.32
C GLY A 80 -1.10 20.19 -13.81
N LEU A 81 -2.11 19.47 -13.31
CA LEU A 81 -3.33 20.00 -12.71
C LEU A 81 -3.16 20.12 -11.18
N THR A 82 -3.97 20.97 -10.55
CA THR A 82 -4.10 20.94 -9.08
C THR A 82 -4.90 19.71 -8.65
N ILE A 83 -4.78 19.32 -7.37
CA ILE A 83 -5.64 18.27 -6.80
C ILE A 83 -7.12 18.57 -7.01
N GLN A 84 -7.52 19.83 -6.82
CA GLN A 84 -8.91 20.25 -7.07
C GLN A 84 -9.35 19.94 -8.50
N GLN A 85 -8.53 20.31 -9.49
CA GLN A 85 -8.83 20.09 -10.91
C GLN A 85 -8.86 18.61 -11.27
N ASP A 86 -7.91 17.81 -10.77
CA ASP A 86 -7.93 16.35 -11.00
C ASP A 86 -9.18 15.71 -10.36
N ILE A 87 -9.65 16.18 -9.18
CA ILE A 87 -10.92 15.71 -8.60
C ILE A 87 -12.10 16.15 -9.48
N GLU A 88 -12.14 17.41 -9.91
CA GLU A 88 -13.20 17.95 -10.78
C GLU A 88 -13.31 17.15 -12.09
N ASP A 89 -12.19 16.73 -12.67
CA ASP A 89 -12.17 15.86 -13.85
C ASP A 89 -12.74 14.46 -13.51
N ILE A 90 -12.30 13.83 -12.41
CA ILE A 90 -12.78 12.50 -12.01
C ILE A 90 -14.29 12.49 -11.73
N ILE A 91 -14.82 13.49 -11.01
CA ILE A 91 -16.25 13.52 -10.67
C ILE A 91 -17.14 13.71 -11.90
N THR A 92 -16.61 14.17 -13.04
CA THR A 92 -17.40 14.24 -14.28
C THR A 92 -17.83 12.86 -14.80
N ASP A 93 -17.07 11.82 -14.43
CA ASP A 93 -17.40 10.42 -14.74
C ASP A 93 -18.31 9.80 -13.65
N TYR A 94 -18.45 10.44 -12.48
CA TYR A 94 -19.32 9.99 -11.41
C TYR A 94 -20.74 10.56 -11.56
N GLY A 95 -21.73 9.67 -11.67
CA GLY A 95 -23.13 10.08 -11.76
C GLY A 95 -23.74 10.55 -10.43
N ASP A 96 -23.04 10.34 -9.31
CA ASP A 96 -23.55 10.52 -7.94
C ASP A 96 -22.77 11.55 -7.11
N ILE A 97 -21.65 12.07 -7.60
CA ILE A 97 -20.81 13.07 -6.92
C ILE A 97 -20.84 14.38 -7.71
N ASN A 98 -21.22 15.49 -7.07
CA ASN A 98 -21.44 16.77 -7.76
C ASN A 98 -20.40 17.85 -7.43
N SER A 99 -19.52 17.60 -6.46
CA SER A 99 -18.54 18.57 -6.00
C SER A 99 -17.29 17.91 -5.42
N VAL A 100 -16.22 18.69 -5.30
CA VAL A 100 -14.99 18.27 -4.59
C VAL A 100 -15.27 17.95 -3.12
N GLU A 101 -16.17 18.70 -2.47
CA GLU A 101 -16.57 18.43 -1.09
C GLU A 101 -17.29 17.07 -0.97
N ASP A 102 -18.24 16.80 -1.87
CA ASP A 102 -18.94 15.50 -1.93
C ASP A 102 -17.94 14.36 -2.16
N TYR A 103 -16.97 14.54 -3.08
CA TYR A 103 -15.91 13.55 -3.32
C TYR A 103 -15.14 13.25 -2.03
N LEU A 104 -14.69 14.28 -1.31
CA LEU A 104 -13.93 14.09 -0.07
C LEU A 104 -14.77 13.38 1.01
N ILE A 105 -16.07 13.71 1.14
CA ILE A 105 -16.99 13.05 2.07
C ILE A 105 -17.16 11.56 1.71
N GLU A 106 -17.43 11.26 0.44
CA GLU A 106 -17.59 9.89 -0.06
C GLU A 106 -16.31 9.05 0.13
N MET A 107 -15.16 9.67 -0.10
CA MET A 107 -13.87 9.04 0.12
C MET A 107 -13.58 8.74 1.60
N ARG A 108 -14.17 9.48 2.55
CA ARG A 108 -14.16 9.11 3.98
C ARG A 108 -15.09 7.91 4.25
N GLY A 109 -16.17 7.78 3.48
CA GLY A 109 -17.25 6.79 3.64
C GLY A 109 -16.99 5.37 3.10
N CYS A 110 -15.76 5.04 2.71
CA CYS A 110 -15.33 3.77 2.10
C CYS A 110 -15.50 3.62 0.58
N ARG A 111 -15.64 4.70 -0.19
CA ARG A 111 -15.44 4.65 -1.66
C ARG A 111 -14.03 4.13 -2.00
N TYR A 112 -13.91 3.41 -3.12
CA TYR A 112 -12.64 2.86 -3.59
C TYR A 112 -11.63 3.99 -3.86
N ALA A 113 -10.43 3.83 -3.30
CA ALA A 113 -9.36 4.81 -3.41
C ALA A 113 -8.50 4.57 -4.64
N GLY A 114 -8.09 5.65 -5.30
CA GLY A 114 -7.42 5.62 -6.58
C GLY A 114 -6.13 6.44 -6.61
N GLN A 115 -5.86 7.05 -7.77
CA GLN A 115 -4.63 7.80 -8.03
C GLN A 115 -4.46 9.00 -7.10
N ILE A 116 -5.55 9.71 -6.78
CA ILE A 116 -5.52 10.90 -5.93
C ILE A 116 -5.09 10.53 -4.49
N GLU A 117 -5.64 9.47 -3.92
CA GLU A 117 -5.23 9.00 -2.58
C GLU A 117 -3.81 8.42 -2.60
N LEU A 118 -3.36 7.82 -3.70
CA LEU A 118 -1.96 7.40 -3.86
C LEU A 118 -0.99 8.60 -3.77
N TYR A 119 -1.37 9.76 -4.33
CA TYR A 119 -0.57 10.98 -4.21
C TYR A 119 -0.52 11.51 -2.78
N ALA A 120 -1.66 11.51 -2.08
CA ALA A 120 -1.73 11.90 -0.68
C ALA A 120 -0.87 10.98 0.20
N LEU A 121 -1.04 9.65 0.08
CA LEU A 121 -0.26 8.66 0.83
C LEU A 121 1.24 8.77 0.55
N SER A 122 1.63 9.00 -0.71
CA SER A 122 3.03 9.23 -1.07
C SER A 122 3.60 10.47 -0.38
N ASN A 123 2.82 11.55 -0.28
CA ASN A 123 3.19 12.78 0.40
C ASN A 123 3.21 12.65 1.93
N ILE A 124 2.28 11.91 2.53
CA ILE A 124 2.23 11.66 3.97
C ILE A 124 3.42 10.78 4.39
N LEU A 125 3.67 9.69 3.65
CA LEU A 125 4.71 8.72 3.98
C LEU A 125 6.11 9.16 3.53
N LYS A 126 6.20 10.17 2.67
CA LYS A 126 7.45 10.63 2.04
C LYS A 126 8.16 9.48 1.30
N LYS A 127 7.37 8.67 0.58
CA LYS A 127 7.80 7.45 -0.12
C LYS A 127 7.21 7.39 -1.52
N ASN A 128 7.98 6.84 -2.45
CA ASN A 128 7.45 6.46 -3.76
C ASN A 128 6.46 5.30 -3.58
N ILE A 129 5.27 5.41 -4.15
CA ILE A 129 4.32 4.31 -4.28
C ILE A 129 4.21 4.04 -5.78
N SER A 130 4.38 2.79 -6.19
CA SER A 130 4.28 2.38 -7.60
C SER A 130 3.26 1.27 -7.72
N VAL A 131 2.27 1.49 -8.58
CA VAL A 131 1.27 0.49 -8.91
C VAL A 131 1.74 -0.31 -10.10
N PHE A 132 1.49 -1.62 -10.04
CA PHE A 132 1.79 -2.59 -11.07
C PHE A 132 0.54 -3.37 -11.44
N THR A 133 0.49 -3.80 -12.68
CA THR A 133 -0.43 -4.83 -13.14
C THR A 133 0.36 -6.06 -13.57
N GLU A 134 -0.32 -7.19 -13.67
CA GLU A 134 0.28 -8.45 -14.08
C GLU A 134 0.10 -8.66 -15.59
N HIS A 135 1.17 -9.10 -16.25
CA HIS A 135 1.10 -9.60 -17.61
C HIS A 135 2.10 -10.74 -17.76
N GLU A 136 1.63 -11.92 -18.15
CA GLU A 136 2.41 -13.16 -18.16
C GLU A 136 3.08 -13.41 -16.78
N ASP A 137 4.40 -13.63 -16.73
CA ASP A 137 5.15 -13.95 -15.51
C ASP A 137 5.79 -12.72 -14.83
N LYS A 138 5.34 -11.51 -15.17
CA LYS A 138 5.94 -10.26 -14.72
C LYS A 138 4.89 -9.26 -14.25
N TYR A 139 5.33 -8.38 -13.35
CA TYR A 139 4.59 -7.19 -12.98
C TYR A 139 5.15 -5.99 -13.74
N TYR A 140 4.27 -5.23 -14.38
CA TYR A 140 4.60 -4.01 -15.13
C TYR A 140 4.00 -2.79 -14.45
N THR A 141 4.80 -1.75 -14.29
CA THR A 141 4.28 -0.52 -13.67
C THR A 141 3.32 0.17 -14.62
N ILE A 142 2.20 0.64 -14.08
CA ILE A 142 1.21 1.45 -14.80
C ILE A 142 1.38 2.96 -14.53
N GLY A 143 2.44 3.35 -13.81
CA GLY A 143 2.81 4.76 -13.67
C GLY A 143 1.89 5.59 -12.76
N MET A 144 1.35 5.02 -11.69
CA MET A 144 0.55 5.75 -10.71
C MET A 144 1.34 6.09 -9.43
N GLY A 145 1.23 7.34 -8.95
CA GLY A 145 1.84 7.85 -7.71
C GLY A 145 3.00 8.84 -7.92
N ASN A 146 3.46 9.46 -6.82
CA ASN A 146 4.52 10.48 -6.86
C ASN A 146 5.93 9.88 -6.81
N ILE A 147 6.89 10.55 -7.46
CA ILE A 147 8.32 10.32 -7.28
C ILE A 147 8.84 11.24 -6.18
N TYR A 148 8.74 10.80 -4.94
CA TYR A 148 9.25 11.53 -3.78
C TYR A 148 10.79 11.49 -3.69
N ASN A 149 11.44 10.36 -4.03
CA ASN A 149 12.89 10.26 -3.96
C ASN A 149 13.49 9.33 -5.03
N LYS A 150 14.80 9.48 -5.30
CA LYS A 150 15.52 8.64 -6.28
C LYS A 150 15.88 7.24 -5.74
N SER A 151 15.74 7.00 -4.44
CA SER A 151 16.10 5.73 -3.80
C SER A 151 15.03 4.67 -4.04
N LYS A 152 15.44 3.51 -4.55
CA LYS A 152 14.51 2.38 -4.78
C LYS A 152 14.31 1.51 -3.54
N LYS A 153 15.12 1.69 -2.49
CA LYS A 153 15.14 0.77 -1.32
C LYS A 153 13.82 0.81 -0.54
N ASP A 154 13.17 1.97 -0.52
CA ASP A 154 12.00 2.23 0.33
C ASP A 154 10.68 2.37 -0.42
N ASN A 155 10.66 2.06 -1.72
CA ASN A 155 9.45 2.13 -2.54
C ASN A 155 8.38 1.15 -2.05
N ILE A 156 7.13 1.58 -2.06
CA ILE A 156 5.97 0.72 -1.84
C ILE A 156 5.52 0.24 -3.22
N TYR A 157 5.36 -1.07 -3.39
CA TYR A 157 4.90 -1.65 -4.63
C TYR A 157 3.53 -2.28 -4.40
N LEU A 158 2.56 -1.84 -5.19
CA LEU A 158 1.19 -2.33 -5.13
C LEU A 158 0.89 -3.06 -6.42
N TYR A 159 0.14 -4.13 -6.34
CA TYR A 159 -0.50 -4.76 -7.48
C TYR A 159 -1.95 -4.26 -7.56
N HIS A 160 -2.43 -4.03 -8.77
CA HIS A 160 -3.81 -3.70 -9.07
C HIS A 160 -4.30 -4.54 -10.25
N ASN A 161 -5.46 -5.16 -10.10
CA ASN A 161 -6.06 -6.09 -11.06
C ASN A 161 -6.89 -5.39 -12.17
N LEU A 162 -6.70 -4.08 -12.40
CA LEU A 162 -7.48 -3.33 -13.42
C LEU A 162 -7.42 -3.90 -14.84
N MET A 163 -6.39 -4.68 -15.19
CA MET A 163 -6.25 -5.28 -16.52
C MET A 163 -6.87 -6.68 -16.60
N GLU A 164 -7.39 -7.20 -15.49
CA GLU A 164 -7.90 -8.57 -15.38
C GLU A 164 -9.42 -8.62 -15.25
N ASN A 165 -10.05 -7.55 -14.77
CA ASN A 165 -11.47 -7.47 -14.52
C ASN A 165 -12.09 -6.34 -15.36
N ASP A 166 -13.22 -6.63 -16.00
CA ASP A 166 -14.02 -5.63 -16.72
C ASP A 166 -14.96 -4.86 -15.77
N ASP A 167 -15.18 -5.38 -14.56
CA ASP A 167 -16.04 -4.80 -13.53
C ASP A 167 -15.20 -4.02 -12.51
N GLU A 168 -15.44 -2.71 -12.43
CA GLU A 168 -14.72 -1.81 -11.52
C GLU A 168 -15.02 -2.11 -10.05
N ASP A 169 -16.17 -2.72 -9.75
CA ASP A 169 -16.53 -3.13 -8.39
C ASP A 169 -15.64 -4.28 -7.88
N GLU A 170 -14.93 -4.96 -8.79
CA GLU A 170 -13.96 -6.01 -8.49
C GLU A 170 -12.51 -5.52 -8.45
N TYR A 171 -12.28 -4.22 -8.63
CA TYR A 171 -10.92 -3.66 -8.54
C TYR A 171 -10.35 -3.78 -7.12
N HIS A 172 -9.09 -4.19 -7.06
CA HIS A 172 -8.45 -4.59 -5.83
C HIS A 172 -6.95 -4.31 -5.83
N TYR A 173 -6.46 -3.84 -4.67
CA TYR A 173 -5.04 -3.68 -4.41
C TYR A 173 -4.48 -4.81 -3.54
N ASP A 174 -3.36 -5.39 -3.97
CA ASP A 174 -2.51 -6.24 -3.13
C ASP A 174 -1.12 -5.61 -2.91
N LEU A 175 -0.45 -6.00 -1.83
CA LEU A 175 0.92 -5.55 -1.57
C LEU A 175 1.94 -6.48 -2.24
N LEU A 176 2.80 -5.91 -3.09
CA LEU A 176 3.96 -6.58 -3.67
C LEU A 176 5.19 -6.33 -2.79
N TYR A 177 5.64 -7.34 -2.04
CA TYR A 177 6.76 -7.19 -1.13
C TYR A 177 8.03 -7.91 -1.65
N PRO A 178 9.12 -7.18 -1.97
CA PRO A 178 10.34 -7.81 -2.46
C PRO A 178 10.97 -8.76 -1.44
N LYS A 179 11.24 -10.01 -1.86
CA LYS A 179 11.92 -11.02 -1.03
C LYS A 179 13.33 -10.60 -0.63
N SER A 180 13.96 -9.72 -1.41
CA SER A 180 15.25 -9.11 -1.09
C SER A 180 15.21 -8.18 0.14
N ARG A 181 14.02 -7.75 0.61
CA ARG A 181 13.88 -6.95 1.83
C ARG A 181 13.77 -7.85 3.05
N CYS A 182 12.84 -8.81 3.01
CA CYS A 182 12.72 -9.87 3.99
C CYS A 182 11.88 -11.03 3.44
N GLU A 183 12.09 -12.21 4.00
CA GLU A 183 11.21 -13.36 3.79
C GLU A 183 9.99 -13.22 4.71
N VAL A 184 8.80 -13.19 4.11
CA VAL A 184 7.54 -13.12 4.85
C VAL A 184 7.07 -14.55 5.14
N ILE A 185 7.05 -14.92 6.42
CA ILE A 185 6.70 -16.26 6.90
C ILE A 185 5.48 -16.20 7.82
N SER A 186 4.97 -17.37 8.23
CA SER A 186 3.89 -17.42 9.22
C SER A 186 4.34 -16.88 10.58
N LYS A 187 3.43 -16.22 11.29
CA LYS A 187 3.69 -15.69 12.64
C LYS A 187 4.19 -16.76 13.61
N LYS A 188 3.70 -18.00 13.48
CA LYS A 188 4.15 -19.15 14.26
C LYS A 188 5.63 -19.45 14.00
N LYS A 189 6.03 -19.62 12.73
CA LYS A 189 7.41 -19.89 12.33
C LYS A 189 8.34 -18.75 12.76
N PHE A 190 7.88 -17.50 12.63
CA PHE A 190 8.62 -16.32 13.08
C PHE A 190 8.92 -16.35 14.59
N SER A 191 7.92 -16.66 15.42
CA SER A 191 8.10 -16.81 16.87
C SER A 191 9.04 -17.95 17.23
N GLU A 192 8.94 -19.09 16.54
CA GLU A 192 9.83 -20.24 16.72
C GLU A 192 11.29 -19.86 16.42
N LEU A 193 11.55 -19.19 15.29
CA LEU A 193 12.89 -18.70 14.92
C LEU A 193 13.45 -17.72 15.95
N LEU A 194 12.63 -16.77 16.41
CA LEU A 194 13.03 -15.82 17.46
C LEU A 194 13.39 -16.52 18.77
N SER A 195 12.65 -17.57 19.17
CA SER A 195 12.92 -18.30 20.41
C SER A 195 14.26 -19.05 20.35
N ARG A 196 14.60 -19.62 19.18
CA ARG A 196 15.86 -20.35 18.95
C ARG A 196 17.07 -19.42 18.86
N ASN A 197 16.87 -18.15 18.52
CA ASN A 197 17.92 -17.16 18.40
C ASN A 197 18.23 -16.43 19.73
N LYS A 198 17.55 -16.80 20.84
CA LYS A 198 17.91 -16.27 22.16
C LYS A 198 19.16 -16.98 22.69
N PRO A 199 20.16 -16.25 23.21
CA PRO A 199 21.29 -16.90 23.87
C PRO A 199 20.78 -17.72 25.07
N CYS A 200 21.27 -18.95 25.21
CA CYS A 200 21.03 -19.76 26.40
C CYS A 200 21.58 -19.04 27.63
N THR A 201 20.72 -18.38 28.40
CA THR A 201 21.07 -17.99 29.77
C THR A 201 21.19 -19.28 30.58
N ARG A 202 22.43 -19.74 30.80
CA ARG A 202 22.72 -20.71 31.86
C ARG A 202 22.19 -20.12 33.16
N GLN A 203 21.18 -20.75 33.74
CA GLN A 203 20.85 -20.51 35.14
C GLN A 203 22.03 -21.04 35.95
N SER A 204 22.84 -20.13 36.48
CA SER A 204 23.80 -20.43 37.54
C SER A 204 22.99 -20.65 38.82
N SER A 205 22.74 -21.92 39.13
CA SER A 205 22.37 -22.42 40.45
C SER A 205 23.48 -22.21 41.46
#